data_AF-A0A3B5LML3-F1
#
_entry.id   AF-A0A3B5LML3-F1
#
_cell.length_a   1.000
_cell.length_b   1.000
_cell.length_c   1.000
_cell.angle_alpha   90.00
_cell.angle_beta   90.00
_cell.angle_gamma   90.00
#
_symmetry.space_group_name_H-M   'P 1'
#
loop_
_entity.id
_entity.type
_entity.pdbx_description
1 polymer ?
#
loop_
_entity_poly.entity_id
_entity_poly.type
_entity_poly.pdbx_seq_one_letter_code
_entity_poly.pdbx_strand_id
1 'polypeptide(L)'
;MATPLPSRCSFFVQKKNRFCKMVPGKGRSFCGEHATMEEGVGGSRRITCPLDPKHTVAQQNLEKHLKKCNSREKPRPVYYVENINAGRVDRDQEFPELLKVSFCCQVTR
;
A
#
# COMPACT_ATOMS: atom_id res chain seq x y z
N MET A 1 8.67 29.84 -26.56
CA MET A 1 7.76 29.12 -25.66
C MET A 1 7.64 27.68 -26.17
N ALA A 2 8.08 26.69 -25.39
CA ALA A 2 8.01 25.30 -25.82
C ALA A 2 6.53 24.86 -25.81
N THR A 3 6.05 24.35 -26.94
CA THR A 3 4.68 23.81 -27.07
C THR A 3 4.68 22.31 -26.79
N PRO A 4 3.70 21.78 -26.03
CA PRO A 4 3.56 20.34 -25.85
C PRO A 4 3.16 19.68 -27.18
N LEU A 5 3.77 18.53 -27.47
CA LEU A 5 3.41 17.74 -28.67
C LEU A 5 1.99 17.16 -28.50
N PRO A 6 1.15 17.17 -29.54
CA PRO A 6 -0.28 16.79 -29.45
C PRO A 6 -0.52 15.31 -29.05
N SER A 7 0.52 14.48 -29.03
CA SER A 7 0.45 13.05 -28.65
C SER A 7 1.19 12.73 -27.34
N ARG A 8 1.55 13.76 -26.55
CA ARG A 8 2.35 13.61 -25.33
C ARG A 8 1.68 14.37 -24.20
N CYS A 9 2.03 13.98 -22.98
CA CYS A 9 1.53 14.62 -21.78
C CYS A 9 1.95 16.10 -21.72
N SER A 10 0.97 16.98 -21.54
CA SER A 10 1.16 18.44 -21.46
C SER A 10 1.77 18.92 -20.14
N PHE A 11 2.16 18.01 -19.24
CA PHE A 11 2.77 18.36 -17.95
C PHE A 11 4.22 18.83 -18.11
N PHE A 12 4.53 20.02 -17.60
CA PHE A 12 5.88 20.57 -17.60
C PHE A 12 6.65 20.17 -16.34
N VAL A 13 7.71 19.39 -16.49
CA VAL A 13 8.55 18.96 -15.36
C VAL A 13 9.60 20.04 -15.09
N GLN A 14 9.32 20.95 -14.15
CA GLN A 14 10.20 22.06 -13.79
C GLN A 14 11.64 21.60 -13.46
N LYS A 15 11.80 20.53 -12.68
CA LYS A 15 13.11 19.96 -12.33
C LYS A 15 13.97 19.56 -13.54
N LYS A 16 13.32 19.23 -14.66
CA LYS A 16 13.97 18.71 -15.87
C LYS A 16 13.85 19.65 -17.07
N ASN A 17 13.25 20.84 -16.87
CA ASN A 17 12.96 21.84 -17.89
C ASN A 17 12.43 21.28 -19.21
N ARG A 18 11.49 20.32 -19.15
CA ARG A 18 10.88 19.71 -20.33
C ARG A 18 9.48 19.19 -20.06
N PHE A 19 8.69 19.02 -21.12
CA PHE A 19 7.41 18.32 -21.05
C PHE A 19 7.58 16.81 -20.81
N CYS A 20 6.59 16.23 -20.14
CA CYS A 20 6.53 14.79 -19.92
C CYS A 20 6.41 14.06 -21.26
N LYS A 21 7.29 13.08 -21.48
CA LYS A 21 7.28 12.26 -22.71
C LYS A 21 6.26 11.13 -22.68
N MET A 22 5.47 10.97 -21.62
CA MET A 22 4.51 9.87 -21.54
C MET A 22 3.32 10.13 -22.47
N VAL A 23 2.78 9.05 -23.05
CA VAL A 23 1.60 9.11 -23.93
C VAL A 23 0.34 9.16 -23.05
N PRO A 24 -0.56 10.14 -23.27
CA PRO A 24 -1.82 10.19 -22.56
C PRO A 24 -2.81 9.13 -23.06
N GLY A 25 -3.80 8.79 -22.23
CA GLY A 25 -4.92 7.95 -22.67
C GLY A 25 -5.75 8.65 -23.76
N LYS A 26 -6.49 7.88 -24.57
CA LYS A 26 -7.37 8.44 -25.62
C LYS A 26 -8.27 9.53 -25.04
N GLY A 27 -8.19 10.75 -25.59
CA GLY A 27 -9.00 11.90 -25.16
C GLY A 27 -8.52 12.63 -23.90
N ARG A 28 -7.30 12.35 -23.39
CA ARG A 28 -6.71 13.05 -22.24
C ARG A 28 -5.47 13.85 -22.66
N SER A 29 -5.20 14.96 -21.96
CA SER A 29 -4.03 15.84 -22.11
C SER A 29 -2.83 15.39 -21.26
N PHE A 30 -3.08 14.57 -20.23
CA PHE A 30 -2.06 14.12 -19.27
C PHE A 30 -1.88 12.59 -19.28
N CYS A 31 -0.66 12.13 -18.98
CA CYS A 31 -0.38 10.70 -18.78
C CYS A 31 -0.98 10.18 -17.47
N GLY A 32 -1.04 8.86 -17.28
CA GLY A 32 -1.64 8.26 -16.07
C GLY A 32 -1.09 8.81 -14.75
N GLU A 33 0.20 9.14 -14.69
CA GLU A 33 0.84 9.72 -13.51
C GLU A 33 0.42 11.19 -13.27
N HIS A 34 0.43 12.01 -14.33
CA HIS A 34 0.13 13.45 -14.23
C HIS A 34 -1.35 13.79 -14.41
N ALA A 35 -2.20 12.82 -14.79
CA ALA A 35 -3.65 12.99 -14.87
C ALA A 35 -4.28 13.25 -13.50
N THR A 36 -3.55 12.95 -12.42
CA THR A 36 -3.97 13.26 -11.05
C THR A 36 -3.88 14.75 -10.71
N MET A 37 -3.12 15.54 -11.49
CA MET A 37 -2.86 16.96 -11.21
C MET A 37 -3.80 17.96 -11.91
N GLU A 38 -4.48 17.56 -12.99
CA GLU A 38 -5.48 18.41 -13.63
C GLU A 38 -6.79 18.29 -12.83
N GLU A 39 -6.95 19.20 -11.86
CA GLU A 39 -8.21 19.64 -11.27
C GLU A 39 -9.24 18.56 -10.86
N GLY A 40 -9.26 18.25 -9.55
CA GLY A 40 -10.51 18.01 -8.83
C GLY A 40 -11.21 16.65 -8.93
N VAL A 41 -10.80 15.73 -9.82
CA VAL A 41 -11.56 14.47 -10.02
C VAL A 41 -10.82 13.18 -9.61
N GLY A 42 -9.51 13.23 -9.37
CA GLY A 42 -8.71 12.01 -9.15
C GLY A 42 -8.14 11.79 -7.75
N GLY A 43 -8.04 12.85 -6.95
CA GLY A 43 -7.51 12.81 -5.59
C GLY A 43 -8.53 12.19 -4.63
N SER A 44 -8.85 10.91 -4.80
CA SER A 44 -9.70 10.18 -3.88
C SER A 44 -9.16 10.37 -2.47
N ARG A 45 -9.90 11.12 -1.64
CA ARG A 45 -9.55 11.34 -0.23
C ARG A 45 -9.14 10.00 0.37
N ARG A 46 -7.91 9.92 0.89
CA ARG A 46 -7.42 8.71 1.54
C ARG A 46 -7.91 8.74 2.98
N ILE A 47 -8.71 7.75 3.35
CA ILE A 47 -9.21 7.54 4.70
C ILE A 47 -8.45 6.39 5.34
N THR A 48 -8.28 6.41 6.67
CA THR A 48 -7.78 5.26 7.41
C THR A 48 -8.76 4.10 7.30
N CYS A 49 -8.27 2.87 7.27
CA CYS A 49 -9.15 1.72 7.20
C CYS A 49 -9.96 1.57 8.50
N PRO A 50 -11.28 1.34 8.42
CA PRO A 50 -12.12 1.11 9.59
C PRO A 50 -11.76 -0.15 10.39
N LEU A 51 -11.13 -1.15 9.75
CA LEU A 51 -10.77 -2.41 10.37
C LEU A 51 -9.40 -2.36 11.06
N ASP A 52 -8.51 -1.50 10.58
CA ASP A 52 -7.15 -1.37 11.12
C ASP A 52 -6.58 0.01 10.80
N PRO A 53 -6.21 0.83 11.81
CA PRO A 53 -5.64 2.15 11.59
C PRO A 53 -4.23 2.10 10.96
N LYS A 54 -3.61 0.92 10.80
CA LYS A 54 -2.26 0.78 10.23
C LYS A 54 -2.16 1.12 8.74
N HIS A 55 -3.26 1.20 7.99
CA HIS A 55 -3.22 1.52 6.56
C HIS A 55 -4.31 2.49 6.11
N THR A 56 -4.06 3.16 4.99
CA THR A 56 -4.95 4.13 4.36
C THR A 56 -5.46 3.63 3.01
N VAL A 57 -6.69 3.99 2.67
CA VAL A 57 -7.43 3.52 1.49
C VAL A 57 -8.10 4.70 0.81
N ALA A 58 -8.13 4.71 -0.52
CA ALA A 58 -8.92 5.67 -1.28
C ALA A 58 -10.42 5.51 -0.96
N GLN A 59 -11.11 6.61 -0.64
CA GLN A 59 -12.53 6.61 -0.27
C GLN A 59 -13.40 5.85 -1.30
N GLN A 60 -13.16 6.06 -2.60
CA GLN A 60 -13.90 5.39 -3.69
C GLN A 60 -13.72 3.87 -3.71
N ASN A 61 -12.62 3.36 -3.14
CA ASN A 61 -12.29 1.95 -3.12
C ASN A 61 -12.55 1.30 -1.75
N LEU A 62 -13.16 2.01 -0.80
CA LEU A 62 -13.41 1.51 0.55
C LEU A 62 -14.26 0.23 0.53
N GLU A 63 -15.36 0.20 -0.21
CA GLU A 63 -16.25 -0.98 -0.29
C GLU A 63 -15.53 -2.22 -0.84
N LYS A 64 -14.69 -2.03 -1.86
CA LYS A 64 -13.87 -3.11 -2.44
C LYS A 64 -12.78 -3.54 -1.47
N HIS A 65 -12.20 -2.60 -0.74
CA HIS A 65 -11.19 -2.85 0.26
C HIS A 65 -11.72 -3.66 1.43
N LEU A 66 -12.90 -3.33 1.98
CA LEU A 66 -13.52 -4.08 3.09
C LEU A 66 -13.72 -5.56 2.76
N LYS A 67 -13.95 -5.90 1.48
CA LYS A 67 -14.09 -7.28 1.02
C LYS A 67 -12.78 -8.07 0.93
N LYS A 68 -11.63 -7.40 0.89
CA LYS A 68 -10.30 -8.02 0.66
C LYS A 68 -9.29 -7.69 1.75
N CYS A 69 -9.63 -6.86 2.72
CA CYS A 69 -8.72 -6.39 3.75
C CYS A 69 -8.13 -7.59 4.52
N ASN A 70 -6.82 -7.55 4.73
CA ASN A 70 -6.11 -8.60 5.47
C ASN A 70 -6.48 -8.63 6.96
N SER A 71 -6.83 -7.47 7.52
CA SER A 71 -7.28 -7.32 8.90
C SER A 71 -8.72 -7.81 9.12
N ARG A 72 -9.41 -8.28 8.07
CA ARG A 72 -10.70 -8.95 8.22
C ARG A 72 -10.50 -10.33 8.84
N GLU A 73 -11.36 -10.70 9.77
CA GLU A 73 -11.44 -12.06 10.29
C GLU A 73 -11.65 -13.06 9.15
N LYS A 74 -10.68 -13.95 8.96
CA LYS A 74 -10.75 -15.04 8.00
C LYS A 74 -11.12 -16.31 8.77
N PRO A 75 -12.02 -17.17 8.23
CA PRO A 75 -12.29 -18.45 8.84
C PRO A 75 -10.98 -19.24 8.94
N ARG A 76 -10.71 -19.76 10.14
CA ARG A 76 -9.55 -20.61 10.37
C ARG A 76 -9.74 -21.92 9.56
N PRO A 77 -8.73 -22.37 8.81
CA PRO A 77 -8.82 -23.63 8.09
C PRO A 77 -8.93 -24.83 9.05
N VAL A 78 -9.48 -25.94 8.59
CA VAL A 78 -9.69 -27.16 9.41
C VAL A 78 -8.39 -27.72 10.00
N TYR A 79 -7.27 -27.51 9.31
CA TYR A 79 -5.94 -27.92 9.75
C TYR A 79 -5.24 -26.88 10.65
N TYR A 80 -5.91 -25.81 11.05
CA TYR A 80 -5.35 -24.84 11.99
C TYR A 80 -5.27 -25.45 13.38
N VAL A 81 -4.04 -25.66 13.85
CA VAL A 81 -3.74 -26.00 15.23
C VAL A 81 -3.06 -24.80 15.87
N GLU A 82 -3.69 -24.25 16.92
CA GLU A 82 -3.14 -23.13 17.66
C GLU A 82 -1.79 -23.53 18.28
N ASN A 83 -0.79 -22.65 18.19
CA ASN A 83 0.53 -22.84 18.81
C ASN A 83 1.36 -24.04 18.32
N ILE A 84 1.08 -24.63 17.15
CA ILE A 84 1.89 -25.75 16.60
C ILE A 84 3.39 -25.43 16.45
N ASN A 85 3.73 -24.15 16.23
CA ASN A 85 5.12 -23.66 16.09
C ASN A 85 5.59 -22.82 17.30
N ALA A 86 4.84 -22.76 18.40
CA ALA A 86 5.16 -21.88 19.52
C ALA A 86 6.36 -22.35 20.38
N GLY A 87 7.01 -23.45 20.01
CA GLY A 87 8.07 -24.06 20.81
C GLY A 87 7.51 -24.78 22.05
N ARG A 88 8.39 -25.42 22.83
CA ARG A 88 7.98 -25.99 24.11
C ARG A 88 7.72 -24.84 25.08
N VAL A 89 6.54 -24.85 25.69
CA VAL A 89 6.29 -24.04 26.89
C VAL A 89 6.99 -24.77 28.03
N ASP A 90 8.27 -24.48 28.24
CA ASP A 90 8.96 -24.91 29.43
C ASP A 90 8.23 -24.28 30.61
N ARG A 91 7.67 -25.12 31.48
CA ARG A 91 6.61 -24.77 32.43
C ARG A 91 7.10 -23.97 33.64
N ASP A 92 8.29 -23.37 33.57
CA ASP A 92 8.95 -22.73 34.70
C ASP A 92 9.73 -21.48 34.24
N GLN A 93 9.04 -20.40 33.87
CA GLN A 93 9.63 -19.06 33.89
C GLN A 93 8.54 -18.02 34.12
N GLU A 94 8.47 -17.48 35.35
CA GLU A 94 7.84 -16.18 35.57
C GLU A 94 8.51 -15.16 34.64
N PHE A 95 7.71 -14.50 33.79
CA PHE A 95 8.17 -13.47 32.87
C PHE A 95 8.09 -12.09 33.56
N PRO A 96 9.21 -11.35 33.72
CA PRO A 96 9.17 -9.90 33.71
C PRO A 96 9.20 -9.40 32.27
N GLU A 97 8.45 -8.33 32.04
CA GLU A 97 8.20 -7.69 30.76
C GLU A 97 9.48 -7.33 29.97
N LEU A 98 9.35 -7.36 28.64
CA LEU A 98 10.27 -6.80 27.64
C LEU A 98 11.50 -7.66 27.28
N LEU A 99 11.42 -8.26 26.08
CA LEU A 99 12.53 -8.80 25.29
C LEU A 99 13.29 -10.01 25.87
N LYS A 100 12.91 -11.21 25.43
CA LYS A 100 13.89 -12.27 25.12
C LYS A 100 13.56 -12.95 23.80
N VAL A 101 13.63 -12.15 22.72
CA VAL A 101 13.81 -12.69 21.37
C VAL A 101 15.29 -13.02 21.22
N SER A 102 15.70 -14.25 21.59
CA SER A 102 17.00 -14.77 21.17
C SER A 102 16.81 -15.63 19.93
N PHE A 103 16.55 -14.96 18.80
CA PHE A 103 16.75 -15.57 17.48
C PHE A 103 18.26 -15.67 17.23
N CYS A 104 18.86 -16.79 17.60
CA CYS A 104 20.15 -17.17 17.02
C CYS A 104 19.90 -18.13 15.85
N CYS A 105 19.39 -17.58 14.75
CA CYS A 105 19.52 -18.21 13.43
C CYS A 105 20.44 -17.30 12.63
N GLN A 106 21.75 -17.42 12.89
CA GLN A 106 22.76 -16.87 11.99
C GLN A 106 22.77 -17.72 10.73
N VAL A 107 21.97 -17.36 9.73
CA VAL A 107 22.26 -17.73 8.34
C VAL A 107 22.92 -16.51 7.71
N THR A 108 24.24 -16.48 7.78
CA THR A 108 25.06 -15.55 7.03
C THR A 108 25.17 -16.02 5.58
N ARG A 109 24.57 -15.20 4.70
CA ARG A 109 24.74 -15.07 3.24
C ARG A 109 24.20 -16.17 2.33
#